data_AF-A0A816TLU9-F1
#
_entry.id   AF-A0A816TLU9-F1
#
_cell.length_a   1.000
_cell.length_b   1.000
_cell.length_c   1.000
_cell.angle_alpha   90.00
_cell.angle_beta   90.00
_cell.angle_gamma   90.00
#
_symmetry.space_group_name_H-M   'P 1'
#
loop_
_entity.id
_entity.type
_entity.pdbx_description
1 polymer ?
#
loop_
_entity_poly.entity_id
_entity_poly.type
_entity_poly.pdbx_seq_one_letter_code
_entity_poly.pdbx_strand_id
1 'polypeptide(L)'
;MTSTGAIERKALGRYGIIGSLYDIRTDTLEGGNLFNKELPESFIRLQDSANVSYHTDFNNSQKETFNNMNIEASLKLSLLGGLIDVTGSAKYLKQTKTNSHTVRVTFMYKAKTKQEHLLINTADLYKHFSLDALENPNATHVVIGILWGANVAATFERVVENREAVEKLEGQLSVVLKSIAGSIEGNAKVNCEDINKAAFESLTVSFSGDVLIKNCPQTIESVMKTYESIPDLIKPLNGGKGRQLEFVLYPLKRIAQMFKLELKVERLIKEVSEHLVIRIENIFEQISLTTRKFNDFLDDIKPWEQYIPKDWLKVIKEKKAKHAGDELKTQRQMASLLQKIRSGTTEESEMEELMDKFDLENPCSELLMDKFLKENQHVKTKIEALKKVSPDKSVLLIQIESVDDIILNFYDDDVYLLHICEQWSKKDKRNMLKQMRFFSNLMKTAQEANNKNAIFRVIDHDLHSDLDEKPDDCVIYHATQGSIEGNPSSYCDYAFTTIDIDKSGKISFVEFMTAVALTQPGDLRTRLGLVFSVCDYNNAQSIDGGKIVKFLEVIGELEHGKGAVNTNVAKSIARAIMEFCGKSKDGVVMKNEFVDW
;
A
#
# COMPACT_ATOMS: atom_id res chain seq x y z
N MET A 1 -29.57 0.11 34.45
CA MET A 1 -31.02 0.33 34.61
C MET A 1 -31.69 -0.25 33.36
N THR A 2 -32.68 -1.13 33.45
CA THR A 2 -33.39 -1.64 32.26
C THR A 2 -34.27 -0.52 31.70
N SER A 3 -34.21 -0.23 30.38
CA SER A 3 -35.01 0.83 29.76
C SER A 3 -36.48 0.76 30.23
N THR A 4 -36.94 1.84 30.85
CA THR A 4 -38.20 1.85 31.59
C THR A 4 -39.42 2.10 30.69
N GLY A 5 -39.20 2.44 29.42
CA GLY A 5 -40.25 2.80 28.46
C GLY A 5 -39.93 2.40 27.01
N ALA A 6 -40.67 2.98 26.08
CA ALA A 6 -40.44 2.79 24.65
C ALA A 6 -39.06 3.33 24.24
N ILE A 7 -38.41 2.68 23.28
CA ILE A 7 -37.17 3.14 22.66
C ILE A 7 -37.34 3.25 21.15
N GLU A 8 -36.69 4.22 20.54
CA GLU A 8 -36.62 4.37 19.09
C GLU A 8 -35.35 3.68 18.58
N ARG A 9 -35.44 2.96 17.46
CA ARG A 9 -34.35 2.20 16.86
C ARG A 9 -34.36 2.38 15.35
N LYS A 10 -33.24 2.73 14.72
CA LYS A 10 -33.20 2.81 13.24
C LYS A 10 -33.44 1.45 12.61
N ALA A 11 -34.28 1.38 11.57
CA ALA A 11 -34.57 0.13 10.87
C ALA A 11 -33.37 -0.34 10.03
N LEU A 12 -32.65 0.60 9.40
CA LEU A 12 -31.42 0.35 8.62
C LEU A 12 -31.58 -0.72 7.53
N GLY A 13 -32.77 -0.77 6.92
CA GLY A 13 -33.12 -1.74 5.88
C GLY A 13 -33.66 -3.06 6.40
N ARG A 14 -33.75 -3.25 7.73
CA ARG A 14 -34.51 -4.35 8.33
C ARG A 14 -36.01 -4.10 8.18
N TYR A 15 -36.79 -5.18 8.13
CA TYR A 15 -38.23 -5.13 7.93
C TYR A 15 -38.95 -5.82 9.08
N GLY A 16 -39.88 -5.11 9.73
CA GLY A 16 -40.78 -5.63 10.74
C GLY A 16 -42.19 -5.05 10.60
N ILE A 17 -43.18 -5.75 11.12
CA ILE A 17 -44.56 -5.26 11.26
C ILE A 17 -44.89 -5.00 12.73
N ILE A 18 -45.99 -4.29 13.01
CA ILE A 18 -46.50 -4.14 14.38
C ILE A 18 -46.67 -5.52 15.02
N GLY A 19 -46.14 -5.67 16.23
CA GLY A 19 -46.09 -6.93 16.97
C GLY A 19 -44.86 -7.79 16.69
N SER A 20 -43.98 -7.44 15.74
CA SER A 20 -42.76 -8.22 15.50
C SER A 20 -41.87 -8.24 16.74
N LEU A 21 -41.31 -9.42 17.05
CA LEU A 21 -40.42 -9.60 18.18
C LEU A 21 -38.99 -9.13 17.83
N TYR A 22 -38.35 -8.47 18.78
CA TYR A 22 -37.01 -7.88 18.61
C TYR A 22 -36.11 -8.22 19.80
N ASP A 23 -34.85 -8.53 19.53
CA ASP A 23 -33.81 -8.63 20.55
C ASP A 23 -32.83 -7.45 20.49
N ILE A 24 -32.87 -6.60 21.52
CA ILE A 24 -31.95 -5.48 21.68
C ILE A 24 -30.50 -5.91 21.99
N ARG A 25 -30.29 -7.14 22.47
CA ARG A 25 -28.95 -7.63 22.81
C ARG A 25 -28.11 -7.83 21.56
N THR A 26 -28.73 -8.41 20.54
CA THR A 26 -28.15 -8.79 19.25
C THR A 26 -28.51 -7.82 18.11
N ASP A 27 -29.50 -6.95 18.32
CA ASP A 27 -30.10 -6.08 17.29
C ASP A 27 -30.75 -6.85 16.13
N THR A 28 -31.52 -7.88 16.46
CA THR A 28 -32.18 -8.75 15.49
C THR A 28 -33.69 -8.79 15.69
N LEU A 29 -34.42 -9.00 14.60
CA LEU A 29 -35.83 -9.39 14.65
C LEU A 29 -35.87 -10.93 14.78
N GLU A 30 -36.47 -11.44 15.84
CA GLU A 30 -36.40 -12.87 16.23
C GLU A 30 -37.41 -13.76 15.50
N GLY A 31 -38.12 -13.20 14.52
CA GLY A 31 -39.26 -13.85 13.88
C GLY A 31 -40.46 -13.98 14.84
N GLY A 32 -41.61 -14.35 14.28
CA GLY A 32 -42.88 -14.40 15.01
C GLY A 32 -43.46 -13.02 15.31
N ASN A 33 -44.63 -13.03 15.94
CA ASN A 33 -45.38 -11.83 16.26
C ASN A 33 -46.06 -12.00 17.63
N LEU A 34 -46.11 -10.92 18.41
CA LEU A 34 -46.84 -10.85 19.67
C LEU A 34 -48.33 -11.16 19.48
N PHE A 35 -48.89 -10.88 18.31
CA PHE A 35 -50.30 -11.09 18.01
C PHE A 35 -50.52 -12.39 17.23
N ASN A 36 -51.46 -13.22 17.71
CA ASN A 36 -51.84 -14.48 17.07
C ASN A 36 -52.97 -14.34 16.03
N LYS A 37 -53.54 -13.14 15.91
CA LYS A 37 -54.64 -12.78 15.01
C LYS A 37 -54.37 -11.38 14.46
N GLU A 38 -54.97 -11.07 13.33
CA GLU A 38 -54.98 -9.71 12.82
C GLU A 38 -55.59 -8.76 13.86
N LEU A 39 -54.96 -7.59 14.01
CA LEU A 39 -55.44 -6.56 14.90
C LEU A 39 -56.55 -5.75 14.23
N PRO A 40 -57.60 -5.36 14.97
CA PRO A 40 -58.55 -4.38 14.49
C PRO A 40 -57.85 -3.07 14.10
N GLU A 41 -58.29 -2.43 13.02
CA GLU A 41 -57.74 -1.14 12.57
C GLU A 41 -57.80 -0.06 13.66
N SER A 42 -58.82 -0.11 14.54
CA SER A 42 -58.97 0.80 15.67
C SER A 42 -57.84 0.71 16.70
N PHE A 43 -57.04 -0.35 16.70
CA PHE A 43 -55.91 -0.52 17.62
C PHE A 43 -54.63 0.13 17.10
N ILE A 44 -54.62 0.55 15.82
CA ILE A 44 -53.47 1.14 15.15
C ILE A 44 -53.79 2.58 14.79
N ARG A 45 -53.01 3.51 15.32
CA ARG A 45 -53.04 4.91 14.92
C ARG A 45 -52.09 5.12 13.75
N LEU A 46 -52.63 5.52 12.60
CA LEU A 46 -51.86 5.98 11.45
C LEU A 46 -51.92 7.51 11.38
N GLN A 47 -50.76 8.16 11.33
CA GLN A 47 -50.63 9.61 11.26
C GLN A 47 -49.72 9.99 10.08
N ASP A 48 -50.12 10.98 9.30
CA ASP A 48 -49.25 11.53 8.26
C ASP A 48 -48.12 12.34 8.89
N SER A 49 -46.91 12.18 8.35
CA SER A 49 -45.66 12.77 8.84
C SER A 49 -44.84 13.28 7.65
N ALA A 50 -45.45 14.11 6.80
CA ALA A 50 -44.80 14.65 5.62
C ALA A 50 -43.71 15.67 6.02
N ASN A 51 -42.45 15.22 6.02
CA ASN A 51 -41.31 16.06 6.31
C ASN A 51 -40.14 15.65 5.41
N VAL A 52 -39.56 16.62 4.71
CA VAL A 52 -38.35 16.43 3.90
C VAL A 52 -37.26 17.28 4.50
N SER A 53 -36.06 16.73 4.61
CA SER A 53 -34.87 17.43 5.07
C SER A 53 -33.64 16.98 4.29
N TYR A 54 -32.65 17.86 4.23
CA TYR A 54 -31.38 17.61 3.56
C TYR A 54 -30.24 17.65 4.58
N HIS A 55 -29.23 16.82 4.36
CA HIS A 55 -28.02 16.82 5.20
C HIS A 55 -26.78 16.57 4.34
N THR A 56 -25.65 17.17 4.70
CA THR A 56 -24.37 16.91 4.02
C THR A 56 -23.39 16.30 5.01
N ASP A 57 -22.82 15.16 4.65
CA ASP A 57 -21.79 14.46 5.42
C ASP A 57 -20.45 14.49 4.65
N PHE A 58 -19.39 14.96 5.29
CA PHE A 58 -18.04 15.01 4.72
C PHE A 58 -17.24 13.72 4.95
N ASN A 59 -17.87 12.72 5.59
CA ASN A 59 -17.30 11.42 5.87
C ASN A 59 -15.93 11.51 6.56
N ASN A 60 -15.80 12.45 7.50
CA ASN A 60 -14.56 12.69 8.26
C ASN A 60 -14.28 11.52 9.22
N SER A 61 -15.31 11.13 9.99
CA SER A 61 -15.27 10.02 10.95
C SER A 61 -16.57 9.22 10.91
N GLN A 62 -16.52 7.92 11.25
CA GLN A 62 -17.74 7.12 11.32
C GLN A 62 -18.66 7.61 12.45
N LYS A 63 -18.07 8.10 13.54
CA LYS A 63 -18.80 8.69 14.67
C LYS A 63 -19.68 9.86 14.23
N GLU A 64 -19.14 10.79 13.46
CA GLU A 64 -19.89 11.93 12.92
C GLU A 64 -21.01 11.45 11.97
N THR A 65 -20.70 10.51 11.07
CA THR A 65 -21.69 9.90 10.18
C THR A 65 -22.85 9.26 10.94
N PHE A 66 -22.57 8.53 12.01
CA PHE A 66 -23.62 7.91 12.82
C PHE A 66 -24.45 8.95 13.60
N ASN A 67 -23.81 9.99 14.12
CA ASN A 67 -24.50 11.10 14.77
C ASN A 67 -25.44 11.82 13.79
N ASN A 68 -24.98 12.08 12.57
CA ASN A 68 -25.75 12.73 11.50
C ASN A 68 -27.00 11.94 11.08
N MET A 69 -27.03 10.62 11.36
CA MET A 69 -28.20 9.77 11.16
C MET A 69 -29.05 9.58 12.39
N ASN A 70 -28.73 10.24 13.51
CA ASN A 70 -29.36 10.04 14.80
C ASN A 70 -29.36 8.56 15.21
N ILE A 71 -28.22 7.88 15.03
CA ILE A 71 -28.03 6.49 15.47
C ILE A 71 -27.63 6.53 16.94
N GLU A 72 -28.41 5.87 17.80
CA GLU A 72 -28.15 5.84 19.24
C GLU A 72 -26.93 5.00 19.62
N ALA A 73 -26.28 5.34 20.74
CA ALA A 73 -25.03 4.73 21.22
C ALA A 73 -25.01 3.20 21.14
N SER A 74 -26.02 2.53 21.69
CA SER A 74 -26.12 1.07 21.63
C SER A 74 -26.17 0.55 20.18
N LEU A 75 -26.94 1.17 19.30
CA LEU A 75 -27.03 0.73 17.90
C LEU A 75 -25.73 0.98 17.12
N LYS A 76 -25.01 2.06 17.44
CA LYS A 76 -23.67 2.31 16.87
C LYS A 76 -22.72 1.17 17.15
N LEU A 77 -22.67 0.68 18.39
CA LEU A 77 -21.79 -0.45 18.74
C LEU A 77 -22.12 -1.70 17.92
N SER A 78 -23.40 -1.94 17.66
CA SER A 78 -23.83 -3.06 16.81
C SER A 78 -23.43 -2.88 15.34
N LEU A 79 -23.46 -1.65 14.83
CA LEU A 79 -22.98 -1.35 13.48
C LEU A 79 -21.46 -1.52 13.37
N LEU A 80 -20.71 -0.98 14.34
CA LEU A 80 -19.25 -1.11 14.41
C LEU A 80 -18.83 -2.59 14.51
N GLY A 81 -19.51 -3.35 15.37
CA GLY A 81 -19.31 -4.79 15.52
C GLY A 81 -19.79 -5.64 14.34
N GLY A 82 -20.41 -5.04 13.31
CA GLY A 82 -20.93 -5.77 12.16
C GLY A 82 -22.10 -6.70 12.48
N LEU A 83 -22.83 -6.46 13.57
CA LEU A 83 -24.00 -7.24 13.98
C LEU A 83 -25.24 -6.98 13.10
N ILE A 84 -25.22 -5.89 12.33
CA ILE A 84 -26.34 -5.48 11.49
C ILE A 84 -25.91 -5.46 10.03
N ASP A 85 -26.63 -6.21 9.20
CA ASP A 85 -26.49 -6.09 7.76
C ASP A 85 -27.37 -4.95 7.22
N VAL A 86 -26.74 -3.82 6.92
CA VAL A 86 -27.42 -2.63 6.44
C VAL A 86 -27.78 -2.75 4.96
N THR A 87 -28.98 -2.33 4.60
CA THR A 87 -29.44 -2.29 3.21
C THR A 87 -30.06 -0.94 2.86
N GLY A 88 -30.47 -0.75 1.60
CA GLY A 88 -31.07 0.50 1.14
C GLY A 88 -30.15 1.70 1.33
N SER A 89 -30.70 2.79 1.89
CA SER A 89 -29.91 3.99 2.16
C SER A 89 -28.78 3.73 3.15
N ALA A 90 -28.98 2.86 4.14
CA ALA A 90 -28.03 2.63 5.23
C ALA A 90 -26.70 2.00 4.77
N LYS A 91 -26.59 1.54 3.52
CA LYS A 91 -25.32 1.11 2.92
C LYS A 91 -24.23 2.18 2.99
N TYR A 92 -24.61 3.46 2.94
CA TYR A 92 -23.65 4.54 3.02
C TYR A 92 -22.89 4.57 4.36
N LEU A 93 -23.49 4.05 5.45
CA LEU A 93 -22.87 4.01 6.79
C LEU A 93 -21.60 3.15 6.83
N LYS A 94 -21.45 2.21 5.90
CA LYS A 94 -20.26 1.35 5.78
C LYS A 94 -19.19 1.95 4.85
N GLN A 95 -19.45 3.11 4.23
CA GLN A 95 -18.54 3.74 3.29
C GLN A 95 -17.62 4.74 3.99
N THR A 96 -16.31 4.51 3.93
CA THR A 96 -15.29 5.40 4.54
C THR A 96 -14.17 5.71 3.57
N LYS A 97 -13.51 6.87 3.74
CA LYS A 97 -12.33 7.27 2.95
C LYS A 97 -11.27 6.17 3.03
N THR A 98 -10.80 5.70 1.87
CA THR A 98 -9.81 4.62 1.76
C THR A 98 -8.39 5.13 1.99
N ASN A 99 -8.11 6.37 1.60
CA ASN A 99 -6.83 7.07 1.76
C ASN A 99 -7.09 8.56 2.08
N SER A 100 -6.06 9.31 2.50
CA SER A 100 -6.17 10.71 2.91
C SER A 100 -6.33 11.70 1.75
N HIS A 101 -6.10 11.25 0.52
CA HIS A 101 -6.25 12.04 -0.71
C HIS A 101 -7.63 11.90 -1.35
N THR A 102 -8.54 11.16 -0.71
CA THR A 102 -9.91 10.98 -1.21
C THR A 102 -10.83 12.07 -0.68
N VAL A 103 -11.37 12.88 -1.58
CA VAL A 103 -12.55 13.70 -1.32
C VAL A 103 -13.77 12.79 -1.39
N ARG A 104 -14.58 12.76 -0.33
CA ARG A 104 -15.86 12.07 -0.33
C ARG A 104 -16.89 12.89 0.44
N VAL A 105 -17.92 13.34 -0.26
CA VAL A 105 -19.02 14.11 0.33
C VAL A 105 -20.34 13.44 -0.01
N THR A 106 -21.18 13.20 0.99
CA THR A 106 -22.48 12.56 0.84
C THR A 106 -23.59 13.56 1.08
N PHE A 107 -24.45 13.78 0.09
CA PHE A 107 -25.64 14.61 0.21
C PHE A 107 -26.86 13.71 0.43
N MET A 108 -27.50 13.85 1.58
CA MET A 108 -28.61 13.01 2.04
C MET A 108 -29.95 13.72 1.81
N TYR A 109 -30.86 13.07 1.10
CA TYR A 109 -32.29 13.35 1.11
C TYR A 109 -32.97 12.47 2.16
N LYS A 110 -33.74 13.06 3.07
CA LYS A 110 -34.50 12.33 4.09
C LYS A 110 -35.96 12.73 4.03
N ALA A 111 -36.85 11.82 3.63
CA ALA A 111 -38.29 12.03 3.65
C ALA A 111 -38.97 11.11 4.66
N LYS A 112 -39.78 11.69 5.53
CA LYS A 112 -40.78 11.01 6.35
C LYS A 112 -42.14 11.14 5.68
N THR A 113 -42.98 10.12 5.82
CA THR A 113 -44.29 10.04 5.15
C THR A 113 -45.40 9.78 6.13
N LYS A 114 -45.30 8.72 6.94
CA LYS A 114 -46.32 8.26 7.88
C LYS A 114 -45.70 7.68 9.13
N GLN A 115 -46.43 7.76 10.23
CA GLN A 115 -46.15 7.07 11.48
C GLN A 115 -47.30 6.12 11.79
N GLU A 116 -46.96 4.87 12.06
CA GLU A 116 -47.90 3.83 12.43
C GLU A 116 -47.59 3.40 13.86
N HIS A 117 -48.58 3.45 14.75
CA HIS A 117 -48.39 3.15 16.17
C HIS A 117 -49.52 2.32 16.75
N LEU A 118 -49.17 1.29 17.50
CA LEU A 118 -50.07 0.51 18.32
C LEU A 118 -50.53 1.33 19.54
N LEU A 119 -51.84 1.39 19.74
CA LEU A 119 -52.45 1.96 20.93
C LEU A 119 -52.35 0.94 22.07
N ILE A 120 -51.18 0.85 22.71
CA ILE A 120 -50.85 -0.22 23.67
C ILE A 120 -51.77 -0.30 24.90
N ASN A 121 -52.46 0.80 25.22
CA ASN A 121 -53.40 0.91 26.35
C ASN A 121 -54.85 0.57 25.97
N THR A 122 -55.08 0.03 24.77
CA THR A 122 -56.43 -0.32 24.31
C THR A 122 -56.98 -1.49 25.12
N ALA A 123 -58.23 -1.36 25.55
CA ALA A 123 -58.94 -2.46 26.20
C ALA A 123 -58.95 -3.68 25.26
N ASP A 124 -58.90 -4.88 25.84
CA ASP A 124 -58.92 -6.16 25.12
C ASP A 124 -57.72 -6.48 24.22
N LEU A 125 -56.71 -5.61 24.10
CA LEU A 125 -55.50 -5.90 23.32
C LEU A 125 -54.84 -7.23 23.74
N TYR A 126 -54.82 -7.52 25.04
CA TYR A 126 -54.26 -8.76 25.60
C TYR A 126 -54.91 -10.04 25.06
N LYS A 127 -56.17 -9.98 24.59
CA LYS A 127 -56.88 -11.13 24.01
C LYS A 127 -56.27 -11.60 22.69
N HIS A 128 -55.45 -10.76 22.06
CA HIS A 128 -54.74 -11.07 20.82
C HIS A 128 -53.31 -11.55 21.06
N PHE A 129 -52.82 -11.56 22.30
CA PHE A 129 -51.44 -11.97 22.57
C PHE A 129 -51.23 -13.46 22.35
N SER A 130 -50.09 -13.77 21.75
CA SER A 130 -49.49 -15.09 21.71
C SER A 130 -48.65 -15.28 22.97
N LEU A 131 -49.01 -16.25 23.80
CA LEU A 131 -48.24 -16.59 25.00
C LEU A 131 -46.84 -17.10 24.61
N ASP A 132 -46.74 -17.88 23.54
CA ASP A 132 -45.47 -18.39 23.02
C ASP A 132 -44.52 -17.23 22.62
N ALA A 133 -45.07 -16.16 22.03
CA ALA A 133 -44.30 -14.97 21.69
C ALA A 133 -43.83 -14.21 22.96
N LEU A 134 -44.68 -14.12 23.97
CA LEU A 134 -44.35 -13.54 25.28
C LEU A 134 -43.38 -14.40 26.09
N GLU A 135 -43.28 -15.70 25.81
CA GLU A 135 -42.33 -16.63 26.43
C GLU A 135 -41.09 -16.89 25.56
N ASN A 136 -40.94 -16.22 24.40
CA ASN A 136 -39.73 -16.37 23.58
C ASN A 136 -38.48 -15.82 24.33
N PRO A 137 -37.48 -16.66 24.64
CA PRO A 137 -36.28 -16.25 25.39
C PRO A 137 -35.31 -15.38 24.59
N ASN A 138 -35.41 -15.41 23.27
CA ASN A 138 -34.56 -14.61 22.41
C ASN A 138 -35.15 -13.21 22.20
N ALA A 139 -36.46 -13.01 22.34
CA ALA A 139 -37.07 -11.69 22.20
C ALA A 139 -37.00 -10.87 23.50
N THR A 140 -36.63 -9.60 23.42
CA THR A 140 -36.64 -8.67 24.56
C THR A 140 -37.70 -7.57 24.43
N HIS A 141 -37.99 -7.16 23.21
CA HIS A 141 -38.92 -6.09 22.87
C HIS A 141 -39.89 -6.53 21.78
N VAL A 142 -40.92 -5.72 21.57
CA VAL A 142 -41.84 -5.83 20.45
C VAL A 142 -41.93 -4.50 19.71
N VAL A 143 -42.07 -4.56 18.39
CA VAL A 143 -42.33 -3.38 17.55
C VAL A 143 -43.76 -2.89 17.79
N ILE A 144 -43.90 -1.72 18.41
CA ILE A 144 -45.19 -1.06 18.64
C ILE A 144 -45.39 0.16 17.75
N GLY A 145 -44.37 0.58 17.02
CA GLY A 145 -44.49 1.69 16.08
C GLY A 145 -43.46 1.61 14.96
N ILE A 146 -43.80 2.21 13.83
CA ILE A 146 -42.97 2.26 12.63
C ILE A 146 -43.06 3.67 12.06
N LEU A 147 -41.90 4.33 11.92
CA LEU A 147 -41.76 5.53 11.11
C LEU A 147 -41.45 5.11 9.67
N TRP A 148 -42.31 5.55 8.76
CA TRP A 148 -42.20 5.29 7.33
C TRP A 148 -41.64 6.50 6.58
N GLY A 149 -40.98 6.23 5.46
CA GLY A 149 -40.42 7.24 4.59
C GLY A 149 -39.41 6.68 3.59
N ALA A 150 -38.50 7.50 3.10
CA ALA A 150 -37.37 7.03 2.30
C ALA A 150 -36.20 7.99 2.44
N ASN A 151 -35.01 7.43 2.59
CA ASN A 151 -33.77 8.17 2.52
C ASN A 151 -33.02 7.82 1.22
N VAL A 152 -32.30 8.80 0.68
CA VAL A 152 -31.40 8.60 -0.46
C VAL A 152 -30.11 9.36 -0.19
N ALA A 153 -28.99 8.67 -0.30
CA ALA A 153 -27.64 9.19 -0.20
C ALA A 153 -27.03 9.29 -1.61
N ALA A 154 -26.60 10.48 -2.01
CA ALA A 154 -25.76 10.70 -3.18
C ALA A 154 -24.35 11.01 -2.72
N THR A 155 -23.40 10.12 -3.00
CA THR A 155 -22.00 10.25 -2.58
C THR A 155 -21.14 10.66 -3.76
N PHE A 156 -20.54 11.83 -3.66
CA PHE A 156 -19.59 12.42 -4.59
C PHE A 156 -18.17 12.05 -4.14
N GLU A 157 -17.38 11.49 -5.05
CA GLU A 157 -16.06 10.96 -4.72
C GLU A 157 -15.01 11.24 -5.80
N ARG A 158 -13.81 11.63 -5.37
CA ARG A 158 -12.63 11.77 -6.23
C ARG A 158 -11.35 11.64 -5.42
N VAL A 159 -10.35 10.97 -5.99
CA VAL A 159 -8.97 11.02 -5.50
C VAL A 159 -8.29 12.24 -6.09
N VAL A 160 -7.66 13.06 -5.24
CA VAL A 160 -6.90 14.26 -5.65
C VAL A 160 -5.42 14.10 -5.32
N GLU A 161 -4.61 15.08 -5.72
CA GLU A 161 -3.15 14.98 -5.67
C GLU A 161 -2.59 15.09 -4.25
N ASN A 162 -3.21 15.90 -3.39
CA ASN A 162 -2.72 16.21 -2.06
C ASN A 162 -3.86 16.67 -1.13
N ARG A 163 -3.54 16.81 0.16
CA ARG A 163 -4.49 17.22 1.21
C ARG A 163 -5.05 18.63 1.04
N GLU A 164 -4.27 19.59 0.53
CA GLU A 164 -4.77 20.95 0.27
C GLU A 164 -5.87 20.94 -0.80
N ALA A 165 -5.69 20.11 -1.84
CA ALA A 165 -6.70 19.89 -2.87
C ALA A 165 -7.96 19.22 -2.31
N VAL A 166 -7.83 18.36 -1.28
CA VAL A 166 -8.98 17.77 -0.58
C VAL A 166 -9.79 18.86 0.10
N GLU A 167 -9.15 19.66 0.96
CA GLU A 167 -9.81 20.71 1.74
C GLU A 167 -10.48 21.75 0.82
N LYS A 168 -9.80 22.12 -0.27
CA LYS A 168 -10.34 23.05 -1.28
C LYS A 168 -11.59 22.49 -1.96
N LEU A 169 -11.56 21.23 -2.42
CA LEU A 169 -12.71 20.63 -3.13
C LEU A 169 -13.88 20.36 -2.19
N GLU A 170 -13.62 19.90 -0.97
CA GLU A 170 -14.65 19.70 0.06
C GLU A 170 -15.33 21.03 0.43
N GLY A 171 -14.55 22.11 0.57
CA GLY A 171 -15.06 23.46 0.78
C GLY A 171 -15.98 23.91 -0.36
N GLN A 172 -15.57 23.69 -1.62
CA GLN A 172 -16.40 23.99 -2.79
C GLN A 172 -17.70 23.18 -2.82
N LEU A 173 -17.63 21.86 -2.57
CA LEU A 173 -18.82 21.00 -2.49
C LEU A 173 -19.77 21.42 -1.36
N SER A 174 -19.22 21.80 -0.21
CA SER A 174 -20.01 22.30 0.94
C SER A 174 -20.87 23.49 0.57
N VAL A 175 -20.29 24.49 -0.10
CA VAL A 175 -21.01 25.71 -0.51
C VAL A 175 -22.13 25.37 -1.49
N VAL A 176 -21.84 24.54 -2.49
CA VAL A 176 -22.81 24.15 -3.53
C VAL A 176 -23.97 23.36 -2.93
N LEU A 177 -23.68 22.31 -2.14
CA LEU A 177 -24.72 21.45 -1.57
C LEU A 177 -25.59 22.19 -0.54
N LYS A 178 -25.01 23.09 0.26
CA LYS A 178 -25.78 23.96 1.19
C LYS A 178 -26.68 24.93 0.44
N SER A 179 -26.17 25.54 -0.63
CA SER A 179 -26.97 26.41 -1.49
C SER A 179 -28.16 25.66 -2.07
N ILE A 180 -27.93 24.45 -2.57
CA ILE A 180 -28.96 23.61 -3.15
C ILE A 180 -30.03 23.23 -2.11
N ALA A 181 -29.62 22.78 -0.93
CA ALA A 181 -30.55 22.47 0.16
C ALA A 181 -31.43 23.68 0.50
N GLY A 182 -30.84 24.88 0.63
CA GLY A 182 -31.56 26.11 0.92
C GLY A 182 -32.52 26.56 -0.20
N SER A 183 -32.21 26.28 -1.46
CA SER A 183 -33.11 26.58 -2.59
C SER A 183 -34.33 25.67 -2.61
N ILE A 184 -34.19 24.39 -2.25
CA ILE A 184 -35.32 23.45 -2.19
C ILE A 184 -36.19 23.69 -0.95
N GLU A 185 -35.59 24.13 0.15
CA GLU A 185 -36.30 24.54 1.38
C GLU A 185 -36.97 25.92 1.26
N GLY A 186 -36.85 26.60 0.10
CA GLY A 186 -37.63 27.79 -0.24
C GLY A 186 -37.09 29.12 0.27
N ASN A 187 -35.83 29.19 0.75
CA ASN A 187 -35.29 30.38 1.42
C ASN A 187 -34.15 31.12 0.68
N ALA A 188 -33.81 30.77 -0.57
CA ALA A 188 -32.88 31.60 -1.37
C ALA A 188 -32.95 31.30 -2.88
N LYS A 189 -33.01 32.36 -3.70
CA LYS A 189 -32.52 32.33 -5.09
C LYS A 189 -30.99 32.36 -5.03
N VAL A 190 -30.33 31.25 -5.30
CA VAL A 190 -28.88 31.23 -5.44
C VAL A 190 -28.50 31.27 -6.91
N ASN A 191 -27.57 32.16 -7.24
CA ASN A 191 -27.00 32.24 -8.58
C ASN A 191 -26.02 31.07 -8.76
N CYS A 192 -26.43 30.03 -9.49
CA CYS A 192 -25.62 28.84 -9.78
C CYS A 192 -24.47 29.12 -10.76
N GLU A 193 -24.28 30.38 -11.16
CA GLU A 193 -23.28 30.83 -12.14
C GLU A 193 -21.86 30.89 -11.54
N ASP A 194 -21.71 31.06 -10.22
CA ASP A 194 -20.42 31.04 -9.52
C ASP A 194 -19.89 29.61 -9.25
N ILE A 195 -20.69 28.60 -9.59
CA ILE A 195 -20.31 27.20 -9.47
C ILE A 195 -19.28 26.92 -10.54
N ASN A 196 -18.03 26.69 -10.13
CA ASN A 196 -16.99 26.24 -11.05
C ASN A 196 -17.30 24.79 -11.50
N LYS A 197 -18.16 24.65 -12.52
CA LYS A 197 -18.65 23.37 -13.04
C LYS A 197 -17.50 22.42 -13.40
N ALA A 198 -16.40 22.96 -13.92
CA ALA A 198 -15.18 22.20 -14.24
C ALA A 198 -14.57 21.51 -13.01
N ALA A 199 -14.73 22.06 -11.80
CA ALA A 199 -14.22 21.43 -10.57
C ALA A 199 -14.92 20.09 -10.26
N PHE A 200 -16.12 19.86 -10.82
CA PHE A 200 -17.00 18.74 -10.51
C PHE A 200 -17.14 17.71 -11.64
N GLU A 201 -16.64 18.01 -12.84
CA GLU A 201 -16.77 17.13 -14.03
C GLU A 201 -16.12 15.75 -13.86
N SER A 202 -15.15 15.62 -12.95
CA SER A 202 -14.42 14.38 -12.70
C SER A 202 -14.82 13.68 -11.39
N LEU A 203 -15.92 14.10 -10.75
CA LEU A 203 -16.45 13.41 -9.56
C LEU A 203 -17.23 12.17 -10.00
N THR A 204 -16.95 11.05 -9.34
CA THR A 204 -17.82 9.87 -9.44
C THR A 204 -18.98 10.05 -8.49
N VAL A 205 -20.20 9.79 -8.96
CA VAL A 205 -21.41 9.85 -8.13
C VAL A 205 -21.98 8.45 -7.94
N SER A 206 -22.16 8.05 -6.68
CA SER A 206 -22.80 6.79 -6.30
C SER A 206 -24.03 7.02 -5.44
N PHE A 207 -25.00 6.10 -5.52
CA PHE A 207 -26.27 6.21 -4.80
C PHE A 207 -26.48 5.04 -3.84
N SER A 208 -26.90 5.34 -2.62
CA SER A 208 -27.46 4.39 -1.68
C SER A 208 -28.83 4.88 -1.25
N GLY A 209 -29.91 4.18 -1.58
CA GLY A 209 -31.26 4.68 -1.33
C GLY A 209 -32.30 3.60 -1.06
N ASP A 210 -33.40 4.05 -0.46
CA ASP A 210 -34.56 3.23 -0.11
C ASP A 210 -35.56 3.09 -1.27
N VAL A 211 -35.36 3.85 -2.33
CA VAL A 211 -36.10 3.84 -3.60
C VAL A 211 -35.22 3.36 -4.75
N LEU A 212 -35.82 2.76 -5.77
CA LEU A 212 -35.11 2.29 -6.95
C LEU A 212 -34.85 3.46 -7.92
N ILE A 213 -33.58 3.83 -8.08
CA ILE A 213 -33.13 4.84 -9.06
C ILE A 213 -32.57 4.09 -10.26
N LYS A 214 -33.27 4.13 -11.41
CA LYS A 214 -32.90 3.34 -12.61
C LYS A 214 -31.66 3.88 -13.31
N ASN A 215 -31.55 5.21 -13.42
CA ASN A 215 -30.43 5.89 -14.07
C ASN A 215 -29.69 6.69 -13.02
N CYS A 216 -28.55 6.18 -12.55
CA CYS A 216 -27.75 6.86 -11.53
C CYS A 216 -27.16 8.15 -12.11
N PRO A 217 -27.58 9.33 -11.64
CA PRO A 217 -27.08 10.59 -12.15
C PRO A 217 -25.58 10.75 -11.85
N GLN A 218 -24.86 11.43 -12.73
CA GLN A 218 -23.41 11.64 -12.62
C GLN A 218 -23.02 13.12 -12.46
N THR A 219 -24.01 14.02 -12.38
CA THR A 219 -23.78 15.45 -12.15
C THR A 219 -24.61 15.94 -10.98
N ILE A 220 -24.21 17.05 -10.36
CA ILE A 220 -24.97 17.66 -9.26
C ILE A 220 -26.39 18.00 -9.72
N GLU A 221 -26.58 18.56 -10.90
CA GLU A 221 -27.92 18.93 -11.41
C GLU A 221 -28.81 17.71 -11.63
N SER A 222 -28.24 16.60 -12.10
CA SER A 222 -28.99 15.36 -12.32
C SER A 222 -29.32 14.63 -11.00
N VAL A 223 -28.46 14.75 -9.98
CA VAL A 223 -28.77 14.36 -8.59
C VAL A 223 -29.99 15.13 -8.10
N MET A 224 -30.06 16.44 -8.38
CA MET A 224 -31.20 17.26 -7.93
C MET A 224 -32.52 16.90 -8.60
N LYS A 225 -32.52 16.73 -9.92
CA LYS A 225 -33.70 16.22 -10.63
C LYS A 225 -34.15 14.87 -10.10
N THR A 226 -33.20 14.02 -9.69
CA THR A 226 -33.51 12.74 -9.05
C THR A 226 -34.21 12.97 -7.71
N TYR A 227 -33.73 13.90 -6.88
CA TYR A 227 -34.33 14.22 -5.58
C TYR A 227 -35.74 14.79 -5.70
N GLU A 228 -36.00 15.63 -6.69
CA GLU A 228 -37.35 16.13 -7.01
C GLU A 228 -38.33 15.00 -7.36
N SER A 229 -37.84 13.92 -7.96
CA SER A 229 -38.67 12.76 -8.33
C SER A 229 -38.89 11.75 -7.19
N ILE A 230 -38.15 11.83 -6.07
CA ILE A 230 -38.25 10.85 -4.97
C ILE A 230 -39.68 10.69 -4.43
N PRO A 231 -40.47 11.76 -4.20
CA PRO A 231 -41.85 11.62 -3.74
C PRO A 231 -42.70 10.71 -4.64
N ASP A 232 -42.52 10.77 -5.97
CA ASP A 232 -43.23 9.91 -6.92
C ASP A 232 -42.73 8.45 -6.85
N LEU A 233 -41.46 8.25 -6.56
CA LEU A 233 -40.87 6.91 -6.36
C LEU A 233 -41.31 6.26 -5.03
N ILE A 234 -41.75 7.04 -4.04
CA ILE A 234 -42.30 6.55 -2.77
C ILE A 234 -43.74 6.05 -2.94
N LYS A 235 -44.57 6.71 -3.77
CA LYS A 235 -45.99 6.37 -3.98
C LYS A 235 -46.29 4.87 -4.17
N PRO A 236 -45.56 4.12 -5.03
CA PRO A 236 -45.84 2.69 -5.22
C PRO A 236 -45.41 1.80 -4.04
N LEU A 237 -44.66 2.31 -3.05
CA LEU A 237 -44.10 1.52 -1.97
C LEU A 237 -45.03 1.49 -0.75
N ASN A 238 -45.44 0.29 -0.32
CA ASN A 238 -46.26 0.06 0.88
C ASN A 238 -47.52 0.97 0.93
N GLY A 239 -48.23 1.09 -0.20
CA GLY A 239 -49.42 1.95 -0.30
C GLY A 239 -49.13 3.45 -0.10
N GLY A 240 -47.96 3.90 -0.56
CA GLY A 240 -47.51 5.29 -0.40
C GLY A 240 -46.85 5.60 0.95
N LYS A 241 -46.66 4.61 1.82
CA LYS A 241 -45.89 4.77 3.06
C LYS A 241 -44.38 4.87 2.78
N GLY A 242 -43.84 4.23 1.77
CA GLY A 242 -42.37 4.15 1.59
C GLY A 242 -41.74 2.95 2.32
N ARG A 243 -40.47 3.05 2.71
CA ARG A 243 -39.71 2.08 3.49
C ARG A 243 -39.73 2.40 4.99
N GLN A 244 -39.30 1.44 5.80
CA GLN A 244 -39.22 1.58 7.26
C GLN A 244 -37.92 2.29 7.61
N LEU A 245 -38.04 3.44 8.27
CA LEU A 245 -36.90 4.24 8.70
C LEU A 245 -36.52 3.91 10.14
N GLU A 246 -37.52 3.76 11.01
CA GLU A 246 -37.34 3.56 12.45
C GLU A 246 -38.43 2.66 13.03
N PHE A 247 -38.07 1.91 14.06
CA PHE A 247 -38.96 1.15 14.91
C PHE A 247 -39.10 1.83 16.26
N VAL A 248 -40.31 1.79 16.81
CA VAL A 248 -40.55 2.06 18.23
C VAL A 248 -40.75 0.73 18.92
N LEU A 249 -39.82 0.40 19.80
CA LEU A 249 -39.74 -0.87 20.49
C LEU A 249 -40.23 -0.70 21.93
N TYR A 250 -41.07 -1.63 22.39
CA TYR A 250 -41.55 -1.64 23.77
C TYR A 250 -41.13 -2.93 24.49
N PRO A 251 -40.64 -2.88 25.74
CA PRO A 251 -40.17 -4.06 26.43
C PRO A 251 -41.30 -5.09 26.66
N LEU A 252 -41.09 -6.36 26.27
CA LEU A 252 -42.07 -7.43 26.48
C LEU A 252 -42.41 -7.61 27.96
N LYS A 253 -41.40 -7.47 28.83
CA LYS A 253 -41.58 -7.51 30.30
C LYS A 253 -42.59 -6.46 30.78
N ARG A 254 -42.61 -5.26 30.18
CA ARG A 254 -43.56 -4.20 30.52
C ARG A 254 -44.96 -4.51 30.03
N ILE A 255 -45.10 -5.09 28.85
CA ILE A 255 -46.40 -5.57 28.35
C ILE A 255 -47.00 -6.59 29.30
N ALA A 256 -46.23 -7.61 29.67
CA ALA A 256 -46.71 -8.62 30.61
C ALA A 256 -47.11 -8.02 31.97
N GLN A 257 -46.30 -7.10 32.52
CA GLN A 257 -46.64 -6.39 33.76
C GLN A 257 -47.93 -5.58 33.63
N MET A 258 -48.11 -4.83 32.54
CA MET A 258 -49.26 -3.98 32.29
C MET A 258 -50.57 -4.78 32.25
N PHE A 259 -50.53 -5.98 31.68
CA PHE A 259 -51.69 -6.88 31.59
C PHE A 259 -51.73 -7.96 32.68
N LYS A 260 -50.86 -7.86 33.70
CA LYS A 260 -50.78 -8.81 34.84
C LYS A 260 -50.60 -10.27 34.39
N LEU A 261 -49.77 -10.49 33.38
CA LEU A 261 -49.42 -11.81 32.87
C LEU A 261 -48.17 -12.34 33.58
N GLU A 262 -48.21 -13.60 34.02
CA GLU A 262 -47.04 -14.28 34.58
C GLU A 262 -46.16 -14.82 33.45
N LEU A 263 -44.88 -14.46 33.44
CA LEU A 263 -43.90 -14.95 32.47
C LEU A 263 -42.94 -15.92 33.15
N LYS A 264 -42.69 -17.06 32.53
CA LYS A 264 -41.69 -18.04 33.00
C LYS A 264 -40.26 -17.68 32.59
N VAL A 265 -40.11 -16.77 31.63
CA VAL A 265 -38.82 -16.46 31.01
C VAL A 265 -38.27 -15.14 31.51
N GLU A 266 -37.07 -15.20 32.07
CA GLU A 266 -36.30 -14.04 32.49
C GLU A 266 -35.44 -13.50 31.34
N ARG A 267 -35.42 -12.18 31.20
CA ARG A 267 -34.71 -11.47 30.13
C ARG A 267 -33.83 -10.42 30.76
N LEU A 268 -32.57 -10.76 30.96
CA LEU A 268 -31.58 -9.81 31.43
C LEU A 268 -31.14 -8.93 30.26
N ILE A 269 -31.18 -7.62 30.49
CA ILE A 269 -30.69 -6.61 29.56
C ILE A 269 -29.82 -5.68 30.39
N LYS A 270 -28.52 -5.70 30.14
CA LYS A 270 -27.59 -4.71 30.69
C LYS A 270 -27.29 -3.66 29.62
N GLU A 271 -27.38 -2.40 30.01
CA GLU A 271 -26.90 -1.30 29.18
C GLU A 271 -25.38 -1.22 29.29
N VAL A 272 -24.74 -0.87 28.18
CA VAL A 272 -23.30 -0.64 28.13
C VAL A 272 -23.02 0.76 28.66
N SER A 273 -22.02 0.90 29.53
CA SER A 273 -21.63 2.19 30.11
C SER A 273 -21.18 3.17 29.03
N GLU A 274 -21.43 4.45 29.25
CA GLU A 274 -21.08 5.51 28.30
C GLU A 274 -19.55 5.56 28.06
N HIS A 275 -18.76 5.33 29.11
CA HIS A 275 -17.31 5.21 29.01
C HIS A 275 -16.90 4.11 28.01
N LEU A 276 -17.49 2.92 28.15
CA LEU A 276 -17.18 1.80 27.28
C LEU A 276 -17.65 2.04 25.84
N VAL A 277 -18.81 2.69 25.64
CA VAL A 277 -19.28 3.11 24.31
C VAL A 277 -18.23 3.98 23.62
N ILE A 278 -17.76 5.03 24.30
CA ILE A 278 -16.77 5.98 23.75
C ILE A 278 -15.46 5.25 23.43
N ARG A 279 -15.01 4.34 24.29
CA ARG A 279 -13.76 3.60 24.08
C ARG A 279 -13.85 2.68 22.86
N ILE A 280 -14.95 1.96 22.68
CA ILE A 280 -15.17 1.12 21.50
C ILE A 280 -15.23 1.98 20.23
N GLU A 281 -15.99 3.09 20.23
CA GLU A 281 -16.04 4.04 19.10
C GLU A 281 -14.63 4.50 18.71
N ASN A 282 -13.79 4.85 19.69
CA ASN A 282 -12.43 5.33 19.45
C ASN A 282 -11.54 4.26 18.81
N ILE A 283 -11.64 3.00 19.23
CA ILE A 283 -10.83 1.92 18.62
C ILE A 283 -11.20 1.71 17.15
N PHE A 284 -12.49 1.67 16.81
CA PHE A 284 -12.89 1.51 15.41
C PHE A 284 -12.51 2.73 14.54
N GLU A 285 -12.55 3.94 15.11
CA GLU A 285 -12.04 5.12 14.42
C GLU A 285 -10.52 5.04 14.22
N GLN A 286 -9.76 4.61 15.24
CA GLN A 286 -8.31 4.38 15.12
C GLN A 286 -7.98 3.35 14.04
N ILE A 287 -8.69 2.21 13.99
CA ILE A 287 -8.53 1.20 12.92
C ILE A 287 -8.74 1.83 11.54
N SER A 288 -9.79 2.66 11.39
CA SER A 288 -10.07 3.35 10.13
C SER A 288 -8.93 4.32 9.76
N LEU A 289 -8.41 5.08 10.72
CA LEU A 289 -7.32 6.03 10.52
C LEU A 289 -5.98 5.34 10.20
N THR A 290 -5.62 4.27 10.91
CA THR A 290 -4.39 3.50 10.63
C THR A 290 -4.45 2.82 9.27
N THR A 291 -5.62 2.34 8.87
CA THR A 291 -5.85 1.79 7.53
C THR A 291 -5.64 2.85 6.44
N ARG A 292 -6.17 4.07 6.64
CA ARG A 292 -5.93 5.21 5.72
C ARG A 292 -4.45 5.56 5.63
N LYS A 293 -3.78 5.75 6.77
CA LYS A 293 -2.32 6.03 6.83
C LYS A 293 -1.51 4.97 6.08
N PHE A 294 -1.88 3.70 6.23
CA PHE A 294 -1.17 2.61 5.57
C PHE A 294 -1.47 2.57 4.06
N ASN A 295 -2.70 2.84 3.64
CA ASN A 295 -3.03 2.96 2.22
C ASN A 295 -2.30 4.14 1.56
N ASP A 296 -2.14 5.28 2.22
CA ASP A 296 -1.32 6.40 1.73
C ASP A 296 0.12 5.95 1.47
N PHE A 297 0.70 5.18 2.40
CA PHE A 297 2.04 4.61 2.25
C PHE A 297 2.13 3.65 1.05
N LEU A 298 1.09 2.84 0.82
CA LEU A 298 1.03 1.93 -0.34
C LEU A 298 0.86 2.69 -1.67
N ASP A 299 0.04 3.74 -1.68
CA ASP A 299 -0.21 4.56 -2.87
C ASP A 299 1.06 5.32 -3.28
N ASP A 300 1.89 5.75 -2.32
CA ASP A 300 3.22 6.33 -2.60
C ASP A 300 4.16 5.33 -3.30
N ILE A 301 4.06 4.04 -2.94
CA ILE A 301 4.92 2.97 -3.47
C ILE A 301 4.47 2.50 -4.84
N LYS A 302 3.16 2.42 -5.08
CA LYS A 302 2.57 1.79 -6.27
C LYS A 302 3.17 2.26 -7.61
N PRO A 303 3.40 3.56 -7.88
CA PRO A 303 4.03 4.01 -9.12
C PRO A 303 5.50 3.57 -9.28
N TRP A 304 6.15 3.20 -8.17
CA TRP A 304 7.57 2.88 -8.08
C TRP A 304 7.83 1.39 -7.84
N GLU A 305 6.79 0.56 -7.79
CA GLU A 305 6.86 -0.84 -7.34
C GLU A 305 7.96 -1.64 -8.07
N GLN A 306 8.12 -1.45 -9.38
CA GLN A 306 9.14 -2.15 -10.17
C GLN A 306 10.60 -1.74 -9.86
N TYR A 307 10.82 -0.63 -9.16
CA TYR A 307 12.14 -0.11 -8.78
C TYR A 307 12.46 -0.36 -7.30
N ILE A 308 11.62 -1.11 -6.60
CA ILE A 308 11.79 -1.44 -5.18
C ILE A 308 12.11 -2.93 -5.06
N PRO A 309 13.07 -3.32 -4.19
CA PRO A 309 13.42 -4.72 -3.99
C PRO A 309 12.19 -5.57 -3.64
N LYS A 310 12.09 -6.74 -4.27
CA LYS A 310 10.93 -7.64 -4.12
C LYS A 310 10.72 -8.07 -2.67
N ASP A 311 11.78 -8.28 -1.91
CA ASP A 311 11.72 -8.67 -0.51
C ASP A 311 11.13 -7.57 0.39
N TRP A 312 11.43 -6.30 0.10
CA TRP A 312 10.85 -5.17 0.82
C TRP A 312 9.34 -5.08 0.56
N LEU A 313 8.94 -5.23 -0.71
CA LEU A 313 7.53 -5.25 -1.11
C LEU A 313 6.77 -6.44 -0.51
N LYS A 314 7.43 -7.60 -0.38
CA LYS A 314 6.85 -8.80 0.24
C LYS A 314 6.44 -8.53 1.69
N VAL A 315 7.33 -7.93 2.49
CA VAL A 315 7.04 -7.55 3.89
C VAL A 315 5.83 -6.61 3.97
N ILE A 316 5.77 -5.62 3.09
CA ILE A 316 4.66 -4.65 3.04
C ILE A 316 3.33 -5.32 2.65
N LYS A 317 3.35 -6.21 1.64
CA LYS A 317 2.17 -6.95 1.18
C LYS A 317 1.65 -7.93 2.24
N GLU A 318 2.55 -8.63 2.93
CA GLU A 318 2.21 -9.52 4.04
C GLU A 318 1.58 -8.74 5.20
N LYS A 319 2.13 -7.57 5.56
CA LYS A 319 1.52 -6.67 6.55
C LYS A 319 0.11 -6.26 6.17
N LYS A 320 -0.15 -5.96 4.89
CA LYS A 320 -1.49 -5.61 4.39
C LYS A 320 -2.50 -6.73 4.54
N ALA A 321 -2.13 -7.95 4.16
CA ALA A 321 -3.00 -9.12 4.32
C ALA A 321 -3.30 -9.37 5.81
N LYS A 322 -2.27 -9.27 6.67
CA LYS A 322 -2.41 -9.46 8.12
C LYS A 322 -3.32 -8.39 8.75
N HIS A 323 -3.13 -7.12 8.39
CA HIS A 323 -3.94 -5.99 8.90
C HIS A 323 -5.43 -6.19 8.64
N ALA A 324 -5.82 -6.55 7.41
CA ALA A 324 -7.23 -6.79 7.08
C ALA A 324 -7.82 -7.98 7.87
N GLY A 325 -7.03 -9.03 8.12
CA GLY A 325 -7.44 -10.16 8.94
C GLY A 325 -7.62 -9.80 10.42
N ASP A 326 -6.69 -9.02 10.97
CA ASP A 326 -6.71 -8.59 12.37
C ASP A 326 -7.85 -7.59 12.65
N GLU A 327 -8.18 -6.71 11.70
CA GLU A 327 -9.37 -5.84 11.76
C GLU A 327 -10.65 -6.66 11.89
N LEU A 328 -10.88 -7.62 10.99
CA LEU A 328 -12.07 -8.49 11.02
C LEU A 328 -12.13 -9.34 12.30
N LYS A 329 -10.99 -9.84 12.77
CA LYS A 329 -10.91 -10.60 14.02
C LYS A 329 -11.30 -9.74 15.21
N THR A 330 -10.76 -8.53 15.30
CA THR A 330 -11.05 -7.56 16.36
C THR A 330 -12.54 -7.22 16.37
N GLN A 331 -13.11 -6.90 15.20
CA GLN A 331 -14.53 -6.62 15.05
C GLN A 331 -15.40 -7.75 15.60
N ARG A 332 -15.11 -9.00 15.23
CA ARG A 332 -15.88 -10.18 15.69
C ARG A 332 -15.74 -10.43 17.20
N GLN A 333 -14.55 -10.25 17.76
CA GLN A 333 -14.31 -10.42 19.19
C GLN A 333 -15.09 -9.38 20.00
N MET A 334 -15.03 -8.11 19.60
CA MET A 334 -15.81 -7.03 20.23
C MET A 334 -17.31 -7.27 20.08
N ALA A 335 -17.78 -7.69 18.90
CA ALA A 335 -19.20 -7.98 18.68
C ALA A 335 -19.72 -9.10 19.59
N SER A 336 -18.94 -10.17 19.77
CA SER A 336 -19.28 -11.28 20.66
C SER A 336 -19.34 -10.86 22.12
N LEU A 337 -18.32 -10.12 22.60
CA LEU A 337 -18.32 -9.61 23.97
C LEU A 337 -19.46 -8.61 24.21
N LEU A 338 -19.74 -7.74 23.25
CA LEU A 338 -20.85 -6.78 23.33
C LEU A 338 -22.19 -7.50 23.57
N GLN A 339 -22.46 -8.58 22.84
CA GLN A 339 -23.68 -9.37 23.01
C GLN A 339 -23.73 -10.03 24.40
N LYS A 340 -22.62 -10.61 24.87
CA LYS A 340 -22.52 -11.23 26.20
C LYS A 340 -22.69 -10.21 27.34
N ILE A 341 -22.16 -9.00 27.19
CA ILE A 341 -22.33 -7.91 28.16
C ILE A 341 -23.82 -7.53 28.21
N ARG A 342 -24.45 -7.32 27.05
CA ARG A 342 -25.87 -6.95 26.98
C ARG A 342 -26.81 -8.01 27.54
N SER A 343 -26.49 -9.29 27.40
CA SER A 343 -27.23 -10.39 28.03
C SER A 343 -26.90 -10.58 29.51
N GLY A 344 -25.89 -9.88 30.03
CA GLY A 344 -25.36 -10.03 31.38
C GLY A 344 -24.65 -11.36 31.63
N THR A 345 -24.21 -12.02 30.56
CA THR A 345 -23.40 -13.25 30.62
C THR A 345 -21.95 -12.98 31.00
N THR A 346 -21.46 -11.76 30.74
CA THR A 346 -20.17 -11.27 31.24
C THR A 346 -20.27 -9.81 31.70
N GLU A 347 -19.22 -9.31 32.34
CA GLU A 347 -19.04 -7.93 32.77
C GLU A 347 -18.21 -7.13 31.76
N GLU A 348 -18.29 -5.80 31.87
CA GLU A 348 -17.59 -4.87 30.97
C GLU A 348 -16.06 -4.98 31.02
N SER A 349 -15.50 -5.49 32.13
CA SER A 349 -14.06 -5.66 32.30
C SER A 349 -13.42 -6.58 31.25
N GLU A 350 -14.14 -7.60 30.76
CA GLU A 350 -13.62 -8.45 29.67
C GLU A 350 -13.43 -7.66 28.36
N MET A 351 -14.28 -6.66 28.10
CA MET A 351 -14.09 -5.77 26.95
C MET A 351 -12.93 -4.82 27.19
N GLU A 352 -12.77 -4.28 28.41
CA GLU A 352 -11.65 -3.42 28.77
C GLU A 352 -10.31 -4.14 28.56
N GLU A 353 -10.17 -5.37 29.04
CA GLU A 353 -8.98 -6.20 28.81
C GLU A 353 -8.70 -6.43 27.31
N LEU A 354 -9.74 -6.68 26.50
CA LEU A 354 -9.57 -6.84 25.05
C LEU A 354 -9.08 -5.54 24.39
N MET A 355 -9.58 -4.39 24.83
CA MET A 355 -9.20 -3.08 24.31
C MET A 355 -7.77 -2.70 24.72
N ASP A 356 -7.36 -2.98 25.96
CA ASP A 356 -5.99 -2.75 26.42
C ASP A 356 -5.00 -3.62 25.62
N LYS A 357 -5.37 -4.88 25.37
CA LYS A 357 -4.61 -5.77 24.49
C LYS A 357 -4.57 -5.24 23.05
N PHE A 358 -5.66 -4.65 22.57
CA PHE A 358 -5.69 -4.04 21.25
C PHE A 358 -4.64 -2.93 21.14
N ASP A 359 -4.58 -2.00 22.09
CA ASP A 359 -3.64 -0.88 22.04
C ASP A 359 -2.18 -1.33 21.95
N LEU A 360 -1.82 -2.35 22.75
CA LEU A 360 -0.44 -2.80 22.93
C LEU A 360 0.03 -3.80 21.87
N GLU A 361 -0.85 -4.69 21.42
CA GLU A 361 -0.45 -5.89 20.65
C GLU A 361 -1.08 -5.98 19.26
N ASN A 362 -2.14 -5.23 18.97
CA ASN A 362 -2.87 -5.40 17.71
C ASN A 362 -2.20 -4.64 16.56
N PRO A 363 -1.91 -5.28 15.42
CA PRO A 363 -1.30 -4.62 14.26
C PRO A 363 -2.07 -3.43 13.69
N CYS A 364 -3.37 -3.33 13.97
CA CYS A 364 -4.22 -2.22 13.59
C CYS A 364 -4.19 -1.04 14.57
N SER A 365 -3.52 -1.18 15.72
CA SER A 365 -3.34 -0.10 16.69
C SER A 365 -2.40 0.98 16.12
N GLU A 366 -2.59 2.22 16.57
CA GLU A 366 -1.77 3.34 16.13
C GLU A 366 -0.29 3.12 16.45
N LEU A 367 0.01 2.62 17.65
CA LEU A 367 1.37 2.34 18.10
C LEU A 367 2.12 1.39 17.16
N LEU A 368 1.50 0.24 16.84
CA LEU A 368 2.16 -0.78 16.03
C LEU A 368 2.15 -0.42 14.54
N MET A 369 1.17 0.34 14.07
CA MET A 369 1.17 0.85 12.70
C MET A 369 2.28 1.90 12.50
N ASP A 370 2.38 2.89 13.40
CA ASP A 370 3.39 3.94 13.30
C ASP A 370 4.81 3.36 13.43
N LYS A 371 5.00 2.36 14.32
CA LYS A 371 6.26 1.61 14.40
C LYS A 371 6.59 0.93 13.07
N PHE A 372 5.64 0.22 12.46
CA PHE A 372 5.84 -0.44 11.18
C PHE A 372 6.19 0.55 10.05
N LEU A 373 5.47 1.67 9.96
CA LEU A 373 5.73 2.71 8.96
C LEU A 373 7.14 3.30 9.13
N LYS A 374 7.57 3.53 10.39
CA LYS A 374 8.91 4.03 10.71
C LYS A 374 10.01 3.04 10.32
N GLU A 375 9.82 1.76 10.60
CA GLU A 375 10.77 0.69 10.21
C GLU A 375 10.88 0.58 8.67
N ASN A 376 9.80 0.88 7.95
CA ASN A 376 9.73 0.84 6.49
C ASN A 376 9.92 2.21 5.80
N GLN A 377 10.39 3.24 6.53
CA GLN A 377 10.61 4.58 6.00
C GLN A 377 11.70 4.65 4.91
N HIS A 378 12.57 3.65 4.88
CA HIS A 378 13.61 3.51 3.86
C HIS A 378 13.03 3.40 2.44
N VAL A 379 11.88 2.75 2.28
CA VAL A 379 11.19 2.64 0.99
C VAL A 379 10.80 4.02 0.47
N LYS A 380 10.22 4.87 1.34
CA LYS A 380 9.89 6.26 0.99
C LYS A 380 11.13 7.07 0.64
N THR A 381 12.18 6.94 1.44
CA THR A 381 13.45 7.64 1.22
C THR A 381 14.06 7.27 -0.14
N LYS A 382 14.01 6.00 -0.51
CA LYS A 382 14.44 5.50 -1.82
C LYS A 382 13.61 6.09 -2.96
N ILE A 383 12.28 6.07 -2.85
CA ILE A 383 11.38 6.67 -3.84
C ILE A 383 11.67 8.16 -4.03
N GLU A 384 11.87 8.91 -2.95
CA GLU A 384 12.24 10.33 -3.02
C GLU A 384 13.59 10.56 -3.70
N ALA A 385 14.55 9.66 -3.49
CA ALA A 385 15.84 9.72 -4.15
C ALA A 385 15.68 9.47 -5.67
N LEU A 386 15.00 8.40 -6.06
CA LEU A 386 14.75 8.08 -7.47
C LEU A 386 13.98 9.19 -8.19
N LYS A 387 12.95 9.76 -7.55
CA LYS A 387 12.20 10.93 -8.05
C LYS A 387 13.10 12.13 -8.36
N LYS A 388 14.16 12.36 -7.58
CA LYS A 388 15.08 13.49 -7.80
C LYS A 388 16.01 13.27 -8.99
N VAL A 389 16.39 12.03 -9.28
CA VAL A 389 17.30 11.70 -10.39
C VAL A 389 16.54 11.61 -11.71
N SER A 390 15.43 10.85 -11.73
CA SER A 390 14.65 10.60 -12.93
C SER A 390 13.16 10.51 -12.57
N PRO A 391 12.45 11.65 -12.54
CA PRO A 391 11.01 11.69 -12.29
C PRO A 391 10.21 10.85 -13.30
N ASP A 392 10.68 10.82 -14.55
CA ASP A 392 10.12 10.10 -15.71
C ASP A 392 10.56 8.63 -15.79
N LYS A 393 11.52 8.23 -14.95
CA LYS A 393 12.08 6.87 -14.81
C LYS A 393 12.86 6.37 -16.04
N SER A 394 13.13 7.22 -17.02
CA SER A 394 13.71 6.85 -18.33
C SER A 394 15.11 6.25 -18.24
N VAL A 395 15.87 6.58 -17.19
CA VAL A 395 17.26 6.12 -16.98
C VAL A 395 17.38 5.03 -15.91
N LEU A 396 16.28 4.63 -15.27
CA LEU A 396 16.29 3.66 -14.17
C LEU A 396 16.25 2.22 -14.70
N LEU A 397 17.22 1.40 -14.34
CA LEU A 397 17.29 0.01 -14.78
C LEU A 397 16.51 -0.93 -13.85
N ILE A 398 15.55 -1.66 -14.41
CA ILE A 398 14.71 -2.65 -13.69
C ILE A 398 15.32 -4.06 -13.75
N GLN A 399 16.15 -4.32 -14.76
CA GLN A 399 16.87 -5.58 -14.98
C GLN A 399 18.24 -5.27 -15.60
N ILE A 400 19.25 -6.01 -15.16
CA ILE A 400 20.62 -5.96 -15.68
C ILE A 400 21.28 -7.31 -15.35
N GLU A 401 22.02 -7.87 -16.31
CA GLU A 401 22.79 -9.10 -16.12
C GLU A 401 24.25 -8.76 -15.80
N SER A 402 24.86 -7.86 -16.58
CA SER A 402 26.20 -7.34 -16.34
C SER A 402 26.28 -5.84 -16.62
N VAL A 403 27.19 -5.16 -15.90
CA VAL A 403 27.57 -3.77 -16.15
C VAL A 403 28.31 -3.65 -17.49
N ASP A 404 29.19 -4.61 -17.78
CA ASP A 404 29.97 -4.65 -19.02
C ASP A 404 29.07 -4.76 -20.25
N ASP A 405 27.99 -5.55 -20.19
CA ASP A 405 27.05 -5.68 -21.30
C ASP A 405 26.42 -4.33 -21.66
N ILE A 406 26.12 -3.49 -20.68
CA ILE A 406 25.61 -2.14 -20.94
C ILE A 406 26.66 -1.30 -21.65
N ILE A 407 27.90 -1.34 -21.16
CA ILE A 407 29.01 -0.56 -21.72
C ILE A 407 29.31 -1.02 -23.17
N LEU A 408 29.35 -2.33 -23.42
CA LEU A 408 29.60 -2.90 -24.74
C LEU A 408 28.47 -2.64 -25.73
N ASN A 409 27.21 -2.63 -25.27
CA ASN A 409 26.05 -2.30 -26.11
C ASN A 409 26.07 -0.85 -26.62
N PHE A 410 26.79 0.04 -25.93
CA PHE A 410 26.95 1.45 -26.25
C PHE A 410 28.42 1.81 -26.48
N TYR A 411 29.15 0.95 -27.22
CA TYR A 411 30.60 1.05 -27.39
C TYR A 411 31.09 2.41 -27.93
N ASP A 412 30.37 2.97 -28.91
CA ASP A 412 30.72 4.24 -29.58
C ASP A 412 30.18 5.49 -28.85
N ASP A 413 29.50 5.31 -27.72
CA ASP A 413 28.82 6.35 -26.95
C ASP A 413 29.56 6.66 -25.64
N ASP A 414 29.28 7.84 -25.07
CA ASP A 414 29.70 8.22 -23.71
C ASP A 414 28.66 7.68 -22.71
N VAL A 415 29.02 6.63 -21.96
CA VAL A 415 28.10 5.97 -21.03
C VAL A 415 28.35 6.44 -19.60
N TYR A 416 27.32 7.01 -18.98
CA TYR A 416 27.32 7.46 -17.59
C TYR A 416 26.45 6.55 -16.72
N LEU A 417 27.07 5.84 -15.79
CA LEU A 417 26.42 4.88 -14.90
C LEU A 417 26.44 5.40 -13.46
N LEU A 418 25.28 5.80 -12.93
CA LEU A 418 25.13 6.14 -11.53
C LEU A 418 24.81 4.89 -10.71
N HIS A 419 25.71 4.49 -9.83
CA HIS A 419 25.50 3.38 -8.91
C HIS A 419 24.89 3.87 -7.59
N ILE A 420 23.78 3.26 -7.17
CA ILE A 420 23.10 3.57 -5.92
C ILE A 420 22.83 2.30 -5.10
N CYS A 421 22.80 2.45 -3.78
CA CYS A 421 22.42 1.42 -2.81
C CYS A 421 21.95 2.12 -1.54
N GLU A 422 20.96 1.55 -0.85
CA GLU A 422 20.43 2.08 0.40
C GLU A 422 21.50 2.10 1.50
N GLN A 423 22.35 1.07 1.56
CA GLN A 423 23.43 0.98 2.55
C GLN A 423 24.44 2.11 2.41
N TRP A 424 24.81 2.47 1.18
CA TRP A 424 25.70 3.61 0.91
C TRP A 424 25.04 4.93 1.31
N SER A 425 23.74 5.09 1.04
CA SER A 425 22.99 6.26 1.51
C SER A 425 22.99 6.40 3.03
N LYS A 426 23.00 5.30 3.78
CA LYS A 426 23.08 5.31 5.25
C LYS A 426 24.48 5.68 5.74
N LYS A 427 25.53 5.25 5.02
CA LYS A 427 26.94 5.53 5.32
C LYS A 427 27.31 6.98 5.04
N ASP A 428 27.01 7.50 3.84
CA ASP A 428 27.25 8.89 3.46
C ASP A 428 26.13 9.46 2.57
N LYS A 429 25.09 9.97 3.23
CA LYS A 429 23.98 10.67 2.56
C LYS A 429 24.44 11.91 1.77
N ARG A 430 25.53 12.56 2.17
CA ARG A 430 26.02 13.77 1.48
C ARG A 430 26.67 13.41 0.16
N ASN A 431 27.48 12.35 0.11
CA ASN A 431 28.05 11.87 -1.14
C ASN A 431 26.94 11.48 -2.12
N MET A 432 25.98 10.65 -1.70
CA MET A 432 24.86 10.26 -2.56
C MET A 432 24.12 11.47 -3.16
N LEU A 433 23.76 12.47 -2.34
CA LEU A 433 23.08 13.67 -2.83
C LEU A 433 23.96 14.49 -3.80
N LYS A 434 25.28 14.52 -3.61
CA LYS A 434 26.21 15.19 -4.53
C LYS A 434 26.27 14.46 -5.87
N GLN A 435 26.46 13.14 -5.86
CA GLN A 435 26.52 12.31 -7.08
C GLN A 435 25.22 12.42 -7.87
N MET A 436 24.06 12.25 -7.21
CA MET A 436 22.77 12.38 -7.87
C MET A 436 22.56 13.75 -8.52
N ARG A 437 22.94 14.84 -7.84
CA ARG A 437 22.86 16.20 -8.42
C ARG A 437 23.82 16.36 -9.60
N PHE A 438 25.04 15.86 -9.48
CA PHE A 438 26.02 15.93 -10.55
C PHE A 438 25.54 15.14 -11.78
N PHE A 439 25.06 13.91 -11.60
CA PHE A 439 24.46 13.09 -12.64
C PHE A 439 23.28 13.79 -13.33
N SER A 440 22.33 14.35 -12.56
CA SER A 440 21.22 15.12 -13.13
C SER A 440 21.66 16.36 -13.90
N ASN A 441 22.74 17.03 -13.46
CA ASN A 441 23.28 18.17 -14.18
C ASN A 441 23.96 17.75 -15.49
N LEU A 442 24.76 16.68 -15.48
CA LEU A 442 25.37 16.11 -16.69
C LEU A 442 24.30 15.77 -17.73
N MET A 443 23.24 15.08 -17.29
CA MET A 443 22.12 14.71 -18.16
C MET A 443 21.43 15.94 -18.77
N LYS A 444 21.17 16.98 -17.97
CA LYS A 444 20.60 18.24 -18.48
C LYS A 444 21.51 18.92 -19.48
N THR A 445 22.81 19.02 -19.19
CA THR A 445 23.78 19.63 -20.11
C THR A 445 23.86 18.86 -21.43
N ALA A 446 23.86 17.53 -21.39
CA ALA A 446 23.83 16.70 -22.60
C ALA A 446 22.54 16.90 -23.42
N GLN A 447 21.39 17.01 -22.75
CA GLN A 447 20.10 17.30 -23.39
C GLN A 447 20.08 18.70 -24.03
N GLU A 448 20.55 19.73 -23.32
CA GLU A 448 20.65 21.11 -23.82
C GLU A 448 21.60 21.22 -25.03
N ALA A 449 22.68 20.44 -25.02
CA ALA A 449 23.62 20.33 -26.13
C ALA A 449 23.11 19.43 -27.28
N ASN A 450 21.95 18.78 -27.12
CA ASN A 450 21.41 17.79 -28.05
C ASN A 450 22.42 16.66 -28.37
N ASN A 451 23.24 16.28 -27.37
CA ASN A 451 24.23 15.21 -27.51
C ASN A 451 23.52 13.85 -27.48
N LYS A 452 23.36 13.24 -28.65
CA LYS A 452 22.73 11.92 -28.80
C LYS A 452 23.64 10.76 -28.40
N ASN A 453 24.95 11.00 -28.30
CA ASN A 453 25.94 9.98 -27.98
C ASN A 453 26.15 9.84 -26.45
N ALA A 454 25.43 10.60 -25.62
CA ALA A 454 25.52 10.48 -24.17
C ALA A 454 24.40 9.59 -23.61
N ILE A 455 24.78 8.45 -23.03
CA ILE A 455 23.86 7.45 -22.49
C ILE A 455 23.90 7.48 -20.97
N PHE A 456 22.76 7.72 -20.34
CA PHE A 456 22.64 7.79 -18.88
C PHE A 456 21.87 6.60 -18.33
N ARG A 457 22.42 5.90 -17.33
CA ARG A 457 21.72 4.81 -16.61
C ARG A 457 21.98 4.89 -15.11
N VAL A 458 20.98 4.45 -14.34
CA VAL A 458 21.07 4.30 -12.89
C VAL A 458 20.98 2.81 -12.56
N ILE A 459 22.01 2.31 -11.89
CA ILE A 459 22.11 0.93 -11.42
C ILE A 459 21.84 0.92 -9.92
N ASP A 460 20.75 0.24 -9.55
CA ASP A 460 20.32 0.10 -8.18
C ASP A 460 20.74 -1.25 -7.61
N HIS A 461 21.76 -1.24 -6.76
CA HIS A 461 22.34 -2.44 -6.15
C HIS A 461 21.49 -3.04 -5.03
N ASP A 462 20.37 -2.41 -4.61
CA ASP A 462 19.38 -3.11 -3.79
C ASP A 462 18.39 -3.89 -4.66
N LEU A 463 18.17 -3.45 -5.91
CA LEU A 463 17.33 -4.16 -6.87
C LEU A 463 18.09 -5.32 -7.55
N HIS A 464 19.40 -5.13 -7.73
CA HIS A 464 20.32 -6.04 -8.42
C HIS A 464 21.41 -6.53 -7.44
N SER A 465 21.00 -7.28 -6.42
CA SER A 465 21.91 -7.74 -5.35
C SER A 465 23.02 -8.68 -5.82
N ASP A 466 22.81 -9.33 -6.96
CA ASP A 466 23.64 -10.42 -7.47
C ASP A 466 24.70 -9.94 -8.48
N LEU A 467 24.82 -8.63 -8.70
CA LEU A 467 25.88 -8.05 -9.54
C LEU A 467 27.24 -8.18 -8.86
N ASP A 468 28.21 -8.80 -9.55
CA ASP A 468 29.57 -8.99 -9.05
C ASP A 468 30.34 -7.66 -8.91
N GLU A 469 30.10 -6.70 -9.81
CA GLU A 469 30.75 -5.40 -9.82
C GLU A 469 30.03 -4.38 -8.95
N LYS A 470 30.35 -4.39 -7.65
CA LYS A 470 29.74 -3.48 -6.67
C LYS A 470 30.75 -2.48 -6.10
N PRO A 471 30.59 -1.16 -6.33
CA PRO A 471 31.44 -0.15 -5.71
C PRO A 471 31.26 -0.07 -4.19
N ASP A 472 32.22 0.57 -3.51
CA ASP A 472 32.17 0.77 -2.04
C ASP A 472 31.24 1.91 -1.58
N ASP A 473 30.81 2.77 -2.51
CA ASP A 473 29.95 3.92 -2.26
C ASP A 473 29.20 4.36 -3.54
N CYS A 474 28.26 5.28 -3.39
CA CYS A 474 27.59 5.96 -4.48
C CYS A 474 28.61 6.68 -5.37
N VAL A 475 28.64 6.33 -6.66
CA VAL A 475 29.62 6.82 -7.63
C VAL A 475 29.02 6.85 -9.02
N ILE A 476 29.55 7.72 -9.86
CA ILE A 476 29.27 7.74 -11.29
C ILE A 476 30.47 7.18 -12.02
N TYR A 477 30.27 6.12 -12.78
CA TYR A 477 31.24 5.66 -13.75
C TYR A 477 30.96 6.28 -15.10
N HIS A 478 32.04 6.67 -15.77
CA HIS A 478 32.03 7.14 -17.14
C HIS A 478 32.81 6.12 -17.97
N ALA A 479 32.20 5.61 -19.02
CA ALA A 479 32.81 4.66 -19.93
C ALA A 479 32.81 5.20 -21.36
N THR A 480 33.93 5.02 -22.04
CA THR A 480 34.14 5.38 -23.45
C THR A 480 34.87 4.23 -24.14
N GLN A 481 34.51 3.96 -25.40
CA GLN A 481 35.13 2.89 -26.19
C GLN A 481 35.14 1.52 -25.50
N GLY A 482 34.03 1.19 -24.83
CA GLY A 482 33.86 -0.10 -24.17
C GLY A 482 34.59 -0.26 -22.83
N SER A 483 35.13 0.80 -22.22
CA SER A 483 35.88 0.71 -20.97
C SER A 483 35.59 1.86 -20.01
N ILE A 484 35.57 1.58 -18.70
CA ILE A 484 35.40 2.60 -17.66
C ILE A 484 36.69 3.41 -17.54
N GLU A 485 36.59 4.74 -17.62
CA GLU A 485 37.73 5.64 -17.51
C GLU A 485 38.45 5.45 -16.16
N GLY A 486 39.75 5.14 -16.23
CA GLY A 486 40.59 4.97 -15.05
C GLY A 486 40.51 3.61 -14.36
N ASN A 487 39.78 2.62 -14.91
CA ASN A 487 39.80 1.23 -14.45
C ASN A 487 40.75 0.38 -15.32
N PRO A 488 41.94 -0.02 -14.84
CA PRO A 488 42.87 -0.84 -15.61
C PRO A 488 42.34 -2.26 -15.86
N SER A 489 41.37 -2.73 -15.06
CA SER A 489 40.93 -4.13 -15.03
C SER A 489 40.23 -4.56 -16.33
N SER A 490 39.39 -3.69 -16.92
CA SER A 490 38.74 -3.95 -18.21
C SER A 490 39.76 -4.01 -19.36
N TYR A 491 40.83 -3.20 -19.26
CA TYR A 491 41.95 -3.25 -20.20
C TYR A 491 42.82 -4.49 -19.98
N CYS A 492 42.90 -5.00 -18.75
CA CYS A 492 43.63 -6.23 -18.47
C CYS A 492 43.02 -7.42 -19.19
N ASP A 493 41.69 -7.57 -19.24
CA ASP A 493 41.06 -8.70 -19.94
C ASP A 493 41.22 -8.59 -21.47
N TYR A 494 41.11 -7.37 -22.01
CA TYR A 494 41.39 -7.12 -23.43
C TYR A 494 42.87 -7.35 -23.78
N ALA A 495 43.80 -6.85 -22.95
CA ALA A 495 45.23 -7.07 -23.14
C ALA A 495 45.59 -8.56 -22.97
N PHE A 496 44.99 -9.25 -22.00
CA PHE A 496 45.20 -10.66 -21.74
C PHE A 496 44.73 -11.51 -22.91
N THR A 497 43.49 -11.31 -23.38
CA THR A 497 42.95 -12.03 -24.55
C THR A 497 43.66 -11.72 -25.85
N THR A 498 44.30 -10.55 -25.97
CA THR A 498 45.13 -10.18 -27.13
C THR A 498 46.50 -10.86 -27.10
N ILE A 499 47.03 -11.13 -25.91
CA ILE A 499 48.37 -11.74 -25.71
C ILE A 499 48.28 -13.28 -25.65
N ASP A 500 47.21 -13.84 -25.07
CA ASP A 500 46.90 -15.27 -25.02
C ASP A 500 46.37 -15.75 -26.38
N ILE A 501 47.30 -15.97 -27.32
CA ILE A 501 47.01 -16.34 -28.71
C ILE A 501 46.39 -17.74 -28.76
N ASP A 502 46.85 -18.64 -27.90
CA ASP A 502 46.38 -20.03 -27.86
C ASP A 502 45.10 -20.24 -27.03
N LYS A 503 44.63 -19.18 -26.35
CA LYS A 503 43.42 -19.16 -25.49
C LYS A 503 43.49 -20.17 -24.36
N SER A 504 44.69 -20.43 -23.84
CA SER A 504 44.90 -21.36 -22.74
C SER A 504 44.42 -20.82 -21.39
N GLY A 505 44.07 -19.53 -21.30
CA GLY A 505 43.77 -18.86 -20.05
C GLY A 505 45.03 -18.55 -19.23
N LYS A 506 46.21 -18.64 -19.86
CA LYS A 506 47.52 -18.32 -19.30
C LYS A 506 48.36 -17.67 -20.39
N ILE A 507 49.31 -16.81 -20.03
CA ILE A 507 50.27 -16.25 -20.99
C ILE A 507 51.55 -17.08 -20.91
N SER A 508 51.86 -17.83 -21.96
CA SER A 508 53.12 -18.57 -22.05
C SER A 508 54.33 -17.65 -22.22
N PHE A 509 55.52 -18.13 -21.89
CA PHE A 509 56.77 -17.40 -22.15
C PHE A 509 56.90 -16.91 -23.60
N VAL A 510 56.47 -17.71 -24.58
CA VAL A 510 56.53 -17.34 -26.00
C VAL A 510 55.57 -16.18 -26.31
N GLU A 511 54.35 -16.22 -25.77
CA GLU A 511 53.34 -15.16 -25.94
C GLU A 511 53.76 -13.86 -25.26
N PHE A 512 54.28 -13.95 -24.03
CA PHE A 512 54.82 -12.80 -23.31
C PHE A 512 55.97 -12.14 -24.06
N MET A 513 56.95 -12.93 -24.51
CA MET A 513 58.10 -12.42 -25.26
C MET A 513 57.69 -11.87 -26.64
N THR A 514 56.66 -12.46 -27.27
CA THR A 514 56.09 -11.96 -28.52
C THR A 514 55.40 -10.62 -28.30
N ALA A 515 54.60 -10.46 -27.24
CA ALA A 515 53.95 -9.21 -26.89
C ALA A 515 54.98 -8.11 -26.58
N VAL A 516 56.03 -8.41 -25.80
CA VAL A 516 57.13 -7.48 -25.54
C VAL A 516 57.88 -7.12 -26.83
N ALA A 517 58.15 -8.10 -27.71
CA ALA A 517 58.84 -7.84 -28.96
C ALA A 517 58.00 -7.00 -29.94
N LEU A 518 56.69 -7.21 -30.01
CA LEU A 518 55.79 -6.47 -30.91
C LEU A 518 55.56 -5.02 -30.47
N THR A 519 55.56 -4.77 -29.16
CA THR A 519 55.26 -3.45 -28.58
C THR A 519 56.49 -2.54 -28.42
N GLN A 520 57.70 -3.07 -28.58
CA GLN A 520 58.95 -2.30 -28.47
C GLN A 520 59.38 -1.67 -29.82
N PRO A 521 59.65 -0.35 -29.88
CA PRO A 521 60.22 0.28 -31.06
C PRO A 521 61.68 -0.16 -31.27
N GLY A 522 62.04 -0.65 -32.47
CA GLY A 522 63.43 -1.00 -32.79
C GLY A 522 63.55 -2.14 -33.80
N ASP A 523 64.76 -2.34 -34.33
CA ASP A 523 65.07 -3.48 -35.20
C ASP A 523 65.19 -4.79 -34.40
N LEU A 524 65.18 -5.92 -35.12
CA LEU A 524 65.29 -7.26 -34.53
C LEU A 524 66.51 -7.39 -33.60
N ARG A 525 67.61 -6.72 -33.96
CA ARG A 525 68.86 -6.70 -33.21
C ARG A 525 68.71 -6.04 -31.84
N THR A 526 68.00 -4.92 -31.78
CA THR A 526 67.69 -4.21 -30.53
C THR A 526 66.78 -5.05 -29.62
N ARG A 527 65.79 -5.74 -30.21
CA ARG A 527 64.86 -6.62 -29.50
C ARG A 527 65.58 -7.84 -28.89
N LEU A 528 66.40 -8.55 -29.67
CA LEU A 528 67.21 -9.68 -29.21
C LEU A 528 68.23 -9.27 -28.15
N GLY A 529 68.83 -8.07 -28.28
CA GLY A 529 69.76 -7.53 -27.30
C GLY A 529 69.14 -7.26 -25.92
N LEU A 530 67.82 -7.04 -25.86
CA LEU A 530 67.08 -6.85 -24.62
C LEU A 530 66.71 -8.20 -23.97
N VAL A 531 66.32 -9.20 -24.77
CA VAL A 531 66.14 -10.59 -24.29
C VAL A 531 67.41 -11.12 -23.63
N PHE A 532 68.57 -10.83 -24.23
CA PHE A 532 69.87 -11.14 -23.63
C PHE A 532 70.05 -10.49 -22.26
N SER A 533 69.69 -9.21 -22.12
CA SER A 533 69.86 -8.47 -20.85
C SER A 533 68.97 -8.99 -19.71
N VAL A 534 67.80 -9.54 -20.04
CA VAL A 534 66.90 -10.15 -19.05
C VAL A 534 67.48 -11.47 -18.55
N CYS A 535 68.10 -12.26 -19.42
CA CYS A 535 68.78 -13.50 -19.05
C CYS A 535 70.12 -13.24 -18.32
N ASP A 536 70.81 -12.16 -18.68
CA ASP A 536 72.03 -11.67 -18.04
C ASP A 536 71.74 -10.65 -16.93
N TYR A 537 70.90 -11.04 -15.98
CA TYR A 537 70.41 -10.18 -14.89
C TYR A 537 71.51 -9.56 -14.00
N ASN A 538 72.76 -10.05 -14.08
CA ASN A 538 73.92 -9.50 -13.37
C ASN A 538 74.87 -8.70 -14.28
N ASN A 539 74.46 -8.42 -15.52
CA ASN A 539 75.17 -7.56 -16.47
C ASN A 539 76.60 -8.03 -16.79
N ALA A 540 76.84 -9.35 -16.80
CA ALA A 540 78.15 -9.95 -17.04
C ALA A 540 78.53 -10.03 -18.54
N GLN A 541 77.68 -9.52 -19.42
CA GLN A 541 77.77 -9.55 -20.89
C GLN A 541 77.89 -10.96 -21.48
N SER A 542 77.54 -11.97 -20.69
CA SER A 542 77.66 -13.39 -21.01
C SER A 542 76.57 -14.18 -20.31
N ILE A 543 75.96 -15.14 -21.00
CA ILE A 543 74.96 -16.05 -20.44
C ILE A 543 75.58 -17.43 -20.33
N ASP A 544 75.53 -18.02 -19.12
CA ASP A 544 75.90 -19.41 -18.89
C ASP A 544 74.66 -20.29 -18.71
N GLY A 545 74.83 -21.61 -18.83
CA GLY A 545 73.72 -22.54 -18.66
C GLY A 545 73.05 -22.49 -17.29
N GLY A 546 73.77 -22.07 -16.24
CA GLY A 546 73.21 -21.89 -14.89
C GLY A 546 72.28 -20.69 -14.77
N LYS A 547 72.58 -19.59 -15.48
CA LYS A 547 71.69 -18.41 -15.56
C LYS A 547 70.41 -18.74 -16.30
N ILE A 548 70.49 -19.51 -17.38
CA ILE A 548 69.30 -19.97 -18.13
C ILE A 548 68.43 -20.86 -17.22
N VAL A 549 69.02 -21.77 -16.45
CA VAL A 549 68.27 -22.61 -15.50
C VAL A 549 67.55 -21.77 -14.46
N LYS A 550 68.23 -20.82 -13.82
CA LYS A 550 67.60 -19.95 -12.80
C LYS A 550 66.49 -19.09 -13.39
N PHE A 551 66.68 -18.60 -14.61
CA PHE A 551 65.66 -17.83 -15.31
C PHE A 551 64.41 -18.67 -15.59
N LEU A 552 64.59 -19.92 -16.06
CA LEU A 552 63.49 -20.87 -16.29
C LEU A 552 62.78 -21.27 -14.99
N GLU A 553 63.53 -21.41 -13.89
CA GLU A 553 62.96 -21.67 -12.56
C GLU A 553 62.10 -20.49 -12.08
N VAL A 554 62.58 -19.25 -12.21
CA VAL A 554 61.82 -18.04 -11.83
C VAL A 554 60.56 -17.90 -12.66
N ILE A 555 60.61 -18.15 -13.98
CA ILE A 555 59.43 -18.09 -14.84
C ILE A 555 58.41 -19.13 -14.44
N GLY A 556 58.80 -20.40 -14.27
CA GLY A 556 57.81 -21.41 -13.94
C GLY A 556 57.28 -21.28 -12.50
N GLU A 557 58.02 -20.66 -11.58
CA GLU A 557 57.47 -20.25 -10.27
C GLU A 557 56.43 -19.13 -10.39
N LEU A 558 56.59 -18.20 -11.34
CA LEU A 558 55.61 -17.15 -11.63
C LEU A 558 54.35 -17.71 -12.29
N GLU A 559 54.49 -18.70 -13.18
CA GLU A 559 53.37 -19.30 -13.93
C GLU A 559 52.59 -20.37 -13.14
N HIS A 560 53.24 -21.08 -12.21
CA HIS A 560 52.69 -22.29 -11.58
C HIS A 560 52.88 -22.37 -10.05
N GLY A 561 53.47 -21.36 -9.42
CA GLY A 561 53.74 -21.30 -7.99
C GLY A 561 55.09 -21.93 -7.58
N LYS A 562 55.53 -21.64 -6.35
CA LYS A 562 56.86 -22.06 -5.84
C LYS A 562 57.08 -23.57 -5.95
N GLY A 563 58.21 -23.96 -6.54
CA GLY A 563 58.62 -25.37 -6.67
C GLY A 563 58.02 -26.14 -7.86
N ALA A 564 57.32 -25.47 -8.78
CA ALA A 564 56.65 -26.12 -9.91
C ALA A 564 57.59 -26.61 -11.02
N VAL A 565 58.81 -26.07 -11.12
CA VAL A 565 59.77 -26.45 -12.16
C VAL A 565 60.74 -27.51 -11.65
N ASN A 566 60.79 -28.66 -12.33
CA ASN A 566 61.81 -29.66 -12.07
C ASN A 566 63.18 -29.16 -12.59
N THR A 567 64.10 -28.85 -11.68
CA THR A 567 65.46 -28.37 -11.98
C THR A 567 66.22 -29.26 -12.98
N ASN A 568 65.94 -30.57 -13.06
CA ASN A 568 66.59 -31.45 -14.03
C ASN A 568 66.07 -31.22 -15.47
N VAL A 569 64.80 -30.83 -15.63
CA VAL A 569 64.21 -30.46 -16.93
C VAL A 569 64.77 -29.11 -17.38
N ALA A 570 64.81 -28.13 -16.48
CA ALA A 570 65.42 -26.83 -16.75
C ALA A 570 66.89 -26.97 -17.18
N LYS A 571 67.66 -27.84 -16.52
CA LYS A 571 69.05 -28.17 -16.90
C LYS A 571 69.16 -28.82 -18.28
N SER A 572 68.20 -29.65 -18.67
CA SER A 572 68.18 -30.29 -19.99
C SER A 572 67.90 -29.28 -21.10
N ILE A 573 66.92 -28.39 -20.89
CA ILE A 573 66.56 -27.32 -21.83
C ILE A 573 67.71 -26.33 -21.96
N ALA A 574 68.29 -25.88 -20.85
CA ALA A 574 69.45 -25.02 -20.85
C ALA A 574 70.63 -25.64 -21.61
N ARG A 575 70.86 -26.96 -21.47
CA ARG A 575 71.90 -27.65 -22.22
C ARG A 575 71.63 -27.67 -23.73
N ALA A 576 70.38 -27.94 -24.13
CA ALA A 576 69.99 -27.92 -25.55
C ALA A 576 70.16 -26.53 -26.17
N ILE A 577 69.76 -25.47 -25.45
CA ILE A 577 69.95 -24.07 -25.87
C ILE A 577 71.44 -23.77 -26.02
N MET A 578 72.27 -24.14 -25.04
CA MET A 578 73.72 -23.92 -25.09
C MET A 578 74.42 -24.72 -26.20
N GLU A 579 73.93 -25.91 -26.54
CA GLU A 579 74.46 -26.70 -27.67
C GLU A 579 74.03 -26.10 -29.02
N PHE A 580 72.80 -25.60 -29.09
CA PHE A 580 72.22 -25.02 -30.29
C PHE A 580 72.81 -23.64 -30.64
N CYS A 581 73.11 -22.81 -29.64
CA CYS A 581 73.78 -21.52 -29.80
C CYS A 581 75.27 -21.62 -30.19
N GLY A 582 75.83 -22.83 -30.32
CA GLY A 582 77.21 -23.06 -30.74
C GLY A 582 78.21 -22.81 -29.61
N LYS A 583 78.95 -23.85 -29.21
CA LYS A 583 79.96 -23.78 -28.14
C LYS A 583 81.07 -22.76 -28.48
N SER A 584 81.00 -21.57 -27.90
CA SER A 584 82.22 -20.83 -27.54
C SER A 584 83.02 -21.73 -26.58
N LYS A 585 84.34 -21.81 -26.75
CA LYS A 585 85.22 -22.76 -26.05
C LYS A 585 85.20 -22.63 -24.51
N ASP A 586 84.50 -21.63 -23.97
CA ASP A 586 84.48 -21.26 -22.56
C ASP A 586 83.11 -21.48 -21.85
N GLY A 587 82.12 -22.10 -22.52
CA GLY A 587 80.86 -22.52 -21.86
C GLY A 587 79.86 -21.40 -21.57
N VAL A 588 79.99 -20.26 -22.25
CA VAL A 588 79.15 -19.06 -22.13
C VAL A 588 78.78 -18.52 -23.53
N VAL A 589 77.60 -17.90 -23.67
CA VAL A 589 77.15 -17.22 -24.89
C VAL A 589 77.29 -15.71 -24.71
N MET A 590 78.03 -15.05 -25.59
CA MET A 590 78.23 -13.60 -25.54
C MET A 590 77.06 -12.85 -26.21
N LYS A 591 76.83 -11.60 -25.81
CA LYS A 591 75.73 -10.78 -26.36
C LYS A 591 75.75 -10.68 -27.88
N ASN A 592 76.92 -10.49 -28.47
CA ASN A 592 77.05 -10.35 -29.92
C ASN A 592 76.78 -11.69 -30.63
N GLU A 593 77.15 -12.82 -30.03
CA GLU A 593 76.86 -14.15 -30.57
C GLU A 593 75.36 -14.48 -30.49
N PHE A 594 74.68 -14.07 -29.42
CA PHE A 594 73.24 -14.26 -29.25
C PHE A 594 72.39 -13.39 -30.19
N VAL A 595 72.89 -12.21 -30.54
CA VAL A 595 72.16 -11.20 -31.32
C VAL A 595 72.44 -11.31 -32.82
N ASP A 596 73.60 -11.87 -33.20
CA ASP A 596 73.98 -12.09 -34.61
C ASP A 596 73.60 -13.50 -35.12
N TRP A 597 73.12 -14.38 -34.22
CA TRP A 597 72.48 -15.67 -34.53
C TRP A 597 70.98 -15.46 -34.78
#